data_AF-A0A4S8H7G6-F1
#
_entry.id   AF-A0A4S8H7G6-F1
#
_cell.length_a   1.000
_cell.length_b   1.000
_cell.length_c   1.000
_cell.angle_alpha   90.00
_cell.angle_beta   90.00
_cell.angle_gamma   90.00
#
_symmetry.space_group_name_H-M   'P 1'
#
loop_
_entity.id
_entity.type
_entity.pdbx_description
1 polymer ?
#
loop_
_entity_poly.entity_id
_entity_poly.type
_entity_poly.pdbx_seq_one_letter_code
_entity_poly.pdbx_strand_id
1 'polypeptide(L)'
;MYQVHLSLKDLQKIHNAAQIINEKIEQHYTIPELAELVDLPEKKLKAGFKHLFNTGAFRYRCQLLWHKVKNLLLADKPLKTIAQETGFRDKSALIKAFKNEFGSTPIQWKKDQENKVTA
;
A
#
# COMPACT_ATOMS: atom_id res chain seq x y z
N MET A 1 16.27 -13.16 -21.95
CA MET A 1 15.41 -12.68 -20.85
C MET A 1 15.12 -13.86 -19.93
N TYR A 2 15.36 -13.78 -18.62
CA TYR A 2 15.09 -14.90 -17.71
C TYR A 2 13.58 -15.08 -17.53
N GLN A 3 13.05 -16.18 -18.06
CA GLN A 3 11.64 -16.53 -17.91
C GLN A 3 11.43 -17.13 -16.51
N VAL A 4 10.88 -16.32 -15.60
CA VAL A 4 10.54 -16.81 -14.26
C VAL A 4 9.26 -17.62 -14.38
N HIS A 5 9.38 -18.95 -14.22
CA HIS A 5 8.22 -19.83 -14.21
C HIS A 5 7.52 -19.77 -12.84
N LEU A 6 6.26 -19.37 -12.82
CA LEU A 6 5.42 -19.30 -11.63
C LEU A 6 4.45 -20.47 -11.64
N SER A 7 4.58 -21.35 -10.66
CA SER A 7 3.61 -22.44 -10.44
C SER A 7 2.40 -21.93 -9.66
N LEU A 8 1.29 -22.68 -9.65
CA LEU A 8 0.12 -22.34 -8.84
C LEU A 8 0.46 -22.12 -7.35
N LYS A 9 1.33 -22.97 -6.78
CA LYS A 9 1.84 -22.80 -5.41
C LYS A 9 2.63 -21.51 -5.21
N ASP A 10 3.41 -21.08 -6.22
CA ASP A 10 4.14 -19.81 -6.16
C ASP A 10 3.14 -18.64 -6.14
N LEU A 11 2.09 -18.69 -6.98
CA LEU A 11 1.02 -17.67 -7.02
C LEU A 11 0.27 -17.58 -5.68
N GLN A 12 -0.02 -18.72 -5.04
CA GLN A 12 -0.62 -18.74 -3.71
C GLN A 12 0.29 -18.07 -2.66
N LYS A 13 1.60 -18.34 -2.69
CA LYS A 13 2.58 -17.69 -1.82
C LYS A 13 2.64 -16.17 -2.04
N ILE A 14 2.57 -15.72 -3.31
CA ILE A 14 2.52 -14.28 -3.64
C ILE A 14 1.22 -13.64 -3.13
N HIS A 15 0.08 -14.33 -3.26
CA HIS A 15 -1.18 -13.85 -2.71
C HIS A 15 -1.12 -13.75 -1.18
N ASN A 16 -0.50 -14.74 -0.52
CA ASN A 16 -0.28 -14.69 0.93
C ASN A 16 0.60 -13.49 1.33
N ALA A 17 1.66 -13.20 0.57
CA ALA A 17 2.47 -12.00 0.80
C ALA A 17 1.64 -10.72 0.67
N ALA A 18 0.74 -10.64 -0.31
CA ALA A 18 -0.16 -9.50 -0.46
C ALA A 18 -1.18 -9.37 0.70
N GLN A 19 -1.65 -10.49 1.25
CA GLN A 19 -2.50 -10.52 2.45
C GLN A 19 -1.75 -10.00 3.68
N ILE A 20 -0.52 -10.45 3.92
CA ILE A 20 0.33 -9.97 5.02
C ILE A 20 0.52 -8.44 4.94
N ILE A 21 0.77 -7.91 3.74
CA ILE A 21 0.87 -6.47 3.51
C ILE A 21 -0.44 -5.75 3.86
N ASN A 22 -1.58 -6.35 3.51
CA ASN A 22 -2.90 -5.75 3.76
C ASN A 22 -3.27 -5.75 5.25
N GLU A 23 -2.99 -6.84 5.96
CA GLU A 23 -3.25 -6.97 7.39
C GLU A 23 -2.37 -6.03 8.22
N LYS A 24 -1.10 -5.87 7.83
CA LYS A 24 -0.11 -5.06 8.56
C LYS A 24 0.45 -3.94 7.68
N ILE A 25 -0.45 -3.09 7.19
CA ILE A 25 -0.08 -2.00 6.27
C ILE A 25 0.85 -0.94 6.87
N GLU A 26 0.77 -0.79 8.19
CA GLU A 26 1.66 0.05 9.00
C GLU A 26 3.10 -0.45 8.99
N GLN A 27 3.30 -1.76 8.78
CA GLN A 27 4.62 -2.38 8.72
C GLN A 27 5.19 -2.28 7.31
N HIS A 28 6.44 -1.83 7.24
CA HIS A 28 7.15 -1.71 5.98
C HIS A 28 7.90 -3.00 5.70
N TYR A 29 7.30 -3.91 4.95
CA TYR A 29 8.00 -5.12 4.50
C TYR A 29 8.83 -4.85 3.26
N THR A 30 10.10 -5.23 3.31
CA THR A 30 10.96 -5.31 2.14
C THR A 30 10.70 -6.60 1.34
N ILE A 31 11.18 -6.64 0.10
CA ILE A 31 11.09 -7.85 -0.73
C ILE A 31 11.76 -9.07 -0.06
N PRO A 32 12.98 -9.00 0.51
CA PRO A 32 13.58 -10.14 1.19
C PRO A 32 12.74 -10.60 2.39
N GLU A 33 12.21 -9.69 3.21
CA GLU A 33 11.35 -10.07 4.33
C GLU A 33 10.07 -10.78 3.87
N LEU A 34 9.40 -10.29 2.82
CA LEU A 34 8.22 -10.97 2.27
C LEU A 34 8.57 -12.33 1.69
N ALA A 35 9.74 -12.44 1.04
CA ALA A 35 10.25 -13.68 0.47
C ALA A 35 10.49 -14.73 1.56
N GLU A 36 11.07 -14.34 2.69
CA GLU A 36 11.25 -15.21 3.85
C GLU A 36 9.92 -15.60 4.48
N LEU A 37 8.99 -14.66 4.67
CA LEU A 37 7.69 -14.90 5.31
C LEU A 37 6.81 -15.89 4.54
N VAL A 38 6.91 -15.92 3.21
CA VAL A 38 6.10 -16.81 2.36
C VAL A 38 6.89 -17.96 1.74
N ASP A 39 8.15 -18.13 2.16
CA ASP A 39 9.06 -19.16 1.67
C ASP A 39 9.17 -19.13 0.13
N LEU A 40 9.40 -17.96 -0.45
CA LEU A 40 9.47 -17.78 -1.90
C LEU A 40 10.71 -16.97 -2.30
N PRO A 41 11.51 -17.42 -3.29
CA PRO A 41 12.66 -16.66 -3.75
C PRO A 41 12.29 -15.24 -4.19
N GLU A 42 13.09 -14.25 -3.82
CA GLU A 42 12.85 -12.84 -4.14
C GLU A 42 12.61 -12.58 -5.64
N LYS A 43 13.32 -13.31 -6.51
CA LYS A 43 13.13 -13.22 -7.97
C LYS A 43 11.70 -13.61 -8.39
N LYS A 44 11.17 -14.70 -7.82
CA LYS A 44 9.79 -15.15 -8.04
C LYS A 44 8.79 -14.19 -7.41
N LEU A 45 9.07 -13.68 -6.21
CA LEU A 45 8.20 -12.70 -5.57
C LEU A 45 8.10 -11.42 -6.40
N LYS A 46 9.22 -10.84 -6.86
CA LYS A 46 9.24 -9.65 -7.74
C LYS A 46 8.49 -9.90 -9.06
N ALA A 47 8.74 -11.03 -9.71
CA ALA A 47 8.05 -11.39 -10.95
C ALA A 47 6.55 -11.60 -10.72
N GLY A 48 6.21 -12.26 -9.63
CA GLY A 48 4.85 -12.54 -9.19
C GLY A 48 4.02 -11.30 -8.91
N PHE A 49 4.57 -10.35 -8.15
CA PHE A 49 3.90 -9.09 -7.89
C PHE A 49 3.64 -8.30 -9.18
N LYS A 50 4.62 -8.28 -10.10
CA LYS A 50 4.42 -7.67 -11.43
C LYS A 50 3.38 -8.41 -12.27
N HIS A 51 3.31 -9.74 -12.16
CA HIS A 51 2.37 -10.54 -12.93
C HIS A 51 0.93 -10.42 -12.40
N LEU A 52 0.74 -10.50 -11.09
CA LEU A 52 -0.59 -10.49 -10.45
C LEU A 52 -1.15 -9.08 -10.21
N PHE A 53 -0.30 -8.14 -9.81
CA PHE A 53 -0.72 -6.79 -9.39
C PHE A 53 -0.21 -5.69 -10.32
N ASN A 54 0.48 -6.04 -11.42
CA ASN A 54 1.08 -5.09 -12.36
C ASN A 54 2.01 -4.06 -11.70
N THR A 55 2.59 -4.41 -10.55
CA THR A 55 3.36 -3.48 -9.72
C THR A 55 4.34 -4.22 -8.82
N GLY A 56 5.25 -3.51 -8.14
CA GLY A 56 6.14 -4.12 -7.14
C GLY A 56 5.50 -4.14 -5.75
N ALA A 57 5.93 -5.03 -4.85
CA ALA A 57 5.36 -5.14 -3.49
C ALA A 57 5.34 -3.81 -2.72
N PHE A 58 6.41 -3.01 -2.83
CA PHE A 58 6.45 -1.68 -2.20
C PHE A 58 5.36 -0.75 -2.75
N ARG A 59 5.20 -0.70 -4.08
CA ARG A 59 4.21 0.17 -4.72
C ARG A 59 2.79 -0.36 -4.49
N TYR A 60 2.59 -1.67 -4.44
CA TYR A 60 1.34 -2.31 -4.02
C TYR A 60 0.94 -1.86 -2.61
N ARG A 61 1.87 -1.94 -1.65
CA ARG A 61 1.64 -1.43 -0.29
C ARG A 61 1.29 0.05 -0.29
N CYS A 62 2.03 0.90 -1.01
CA CYS A 62 1.72 2.33 -1.08
C CYS A 62 0.32 2.59 -1.66
N GLN A 63 -0.10 1.84 -2.68
CA GLN A 63 -1.46 1.95 -3.23
C GLN A 63 -2.52 1.62 -2.18
N LEU A 64 -2.36 0.50 -1.47
CA LEU A 64 -3.26 0.13 -0.38
C LEU A 64 -3.25 1.16 0.75
N LEU A 65 -2.07 1.70 1.09
CA LEU A 65 -1.88 2.67 2.15
C LEU A 65 -2.69 3.93 1.84
N TRP A 66 -2.51 4.48 0.64
CA TRP A 66 -3.21 5.68 0.24
C TRP A 66 -4.71 5.45 0.04
N HIS A 67 -5.11 4.27 -0.42
CA HIS A 67 -6.51 3.90 -0.47
C HIS A 67 -7.14 3.91 0.94
N LYS A 68 -6.47 3.31 1.93
CA LYS A 68 -6.90 3.34 3.34
C LYS A 68 -6.95 4.78 3.87
N VAL A 69 -5.91 5.59 3.66
CA VAL A 69 -5.88 7.00 4.08
C VAL A 69 -7.06 7.77 3.50
N LYS A 70 -7.33 7.64 2.20
CA LYS A 70 -8.45 8.30 1.53
C LYS A 70 -9.80 7.89 2.12
N ASN A 71 -10.02 6.59 2.32
CA ASN A 71 -11.25 6.09 2.92
C ASN A 71 -11.47 6.63 4.34
N LEU A 72 -10.41 6.68 5.15
CA LEU A 72 -10.50 7.25 6.50
C LEU A 72 -10.72 8.77 6.50
N LEU A 73 -10.15 9.49 5.53
CA LEU A 73 -10.40 10.93 5.35
C LEU A 73 -11.87 11.21 4.99
N LEU A 74 -12.44 10.41 4.08
CA LEU A 74 -13.86 10.53 3.70
C LEU A 74 -14.79 10.13 4.86
N ALA A 75 -14.36 9.23 5.74
CA ALA A 75 -15.07 8.86 6.97
C ALA A 75 -14.89 9.86 8.14
N ASP A 76 -14.37 11.06 7.87
CA ASP A 76 -14.15 12.11 8.88
C ASP A 76 -13.25 11.72 10.07
N LYS A 77 -12.36 10.72 9.89
CA LYS A 77 -11.46 10.33 10.96
C LYS A 77 -10.41 11.42 11.23
N PRO A 78 -10.04 11.67 12.51
CA PRO A 78 -8.97 12.60 12.84
C PRO A 78 -7.63 12.20 12.22
N LEU A 79 -6.89 13.17 11.66
CA LEU A 79 -5.57 12.91 11.04
C LEU A 79 -4.58 12.19 11.96
N LYS A 80 -4.68 12.40 13.28
CA LYS A 80 -3.87 11.70 14.28
C LYS A 80 -4.17 10.19 14.26
N THR A 81 -5.46 9.82 14.25
CA THR A 81 -5.90 8.43 14.16
C THR A 81 -5.51 7.82 12.84
N ILE A 82 -5.70 8.54 11.73
CA ILE A 82 -5.30 8.08 10.40
C ILE A 82 -3.80 7.77 10.37
N ALA A 83 -2.96 8.67 10.90
CA ALA A 83 -1.52 8.46 10.98
C ALA A 83 -1.16 7.18 11.76
N GLN A 84 -1.80 6.95 12.90
CA GLN A 84 -1.59 5.74 13.72
C GLN A 84 -2.01 4.47 12.97
N GLU A 85 -3.19 4.45 12.34
CA GLU A 85 -3.71 3.27 11.61
C GLU A 85 -2.96 2.95 10.30
N THR A 86 -2.07 3.84 9.87
CA THR A 86 -1.33 3.74 8.61
C THR A 86 0.20 3.72 8.83
N GLY A 87 0.66 3.66 10.09
CA GLY A 87 2.07 3.53 10.43
C GLY A 87 2.90 4.81 10.32
N PHE A 88 2.26 5.99 10.23
CA PHE A 88 2.97 7.25 10.31
C PHE A 88 3.23 7.64 11.76
N ARG A 89 4.44 8.16 12.03
CA ARG A 89 4.85 8.63 13.36
C ARG A 89 3.89 9.67 13.93
N ASP A 90 3.42 10.59 13.09
CA ASP A 90 2.52 11.67 13.49
C ASP A 90 1.77 12.25 12.28
N LYS A 91 0.77 13.09 12.56
CA LYS A 91 -0.05 13.76 11.54
C LYS A 91 0.78 14.59 10.55
N SER A 92 1.91 15.16 10.97
CA SER A 92 2.77 15.99 10.12
C SER A 92 3.51 15.13 9.10
N ALA A 93 3.99 13.95 9.51
CA ALA A 93 4.58 12.96 8.61
C ALA A 93 3.57 12.51 7.55
N LEU A 94 2.33 12.20 7.96
CA LEU A 94 1.22 11.88 7.06
C LEU A 94 0.97 13.02 6.06
N ILE A 95 0.81 14.26 6.53
CA ILE A 95 0.53 15.42 5.66
C ILE A 95 1.65 15.64 4.64
N LYS A 96 2.92 15.56 5.07
CA LYS A 96 4.07 15.72 4.17
C LYS A 96 4.09 14.63 3.10
N ALA A 97 3.92 13.37 3.49
CA ALA A 97 3.90 12.26 2.55
C ALA A 97 2.70 12.33 1.58
N PHE A 98 1.52 12.67 2.10
CA PHE A 98 0.30 12.80 1.29
C PHE A 98 0.43 13.94 0.28
N LYS A 99 0.98 15.09 0.70
CA LYS A 99 1.24 16.21 -0.21
C LYS A 99 2.26 15.85 -1.28
N ASN A 100 3.28 15.07 -0.96
CA ASN A 100 4.27 14.62 -1.93
C ASN A 100 3.66 13.67 -2.97
N GLU A 101 2.71 12.82 -2.58
CA GLU A 101 2.04 11.88 -3.50
C GLU A 101 0.91 12.54 -4.32
N PHE A 102 0.08 13.39 -3.71
CA PHE A 102 -1.14 13.93 -4.32
C PHE A 102 -1.09 15.42 -4.66
N GLY A 103 0.02 16.10 -4.38
CA GLY A 103 0.20 17.53 -4.63
C GLY A 103 -0.59 18.47 -3.70
N SER A 104 -1.47 17.94 -2.85
CA SER A 104 -2.36 18.70 -1.97
C SER A 104 -2.38 18.12 -0.55
N THR A 105 -2.83 18.88 0.45
CA THR A 105 -2.94 18.37 1.82
C THR A 105 -4.14 17.44 1.95
N PRO A 106 -4.17 16.52 2.94
CA PRO A 106 -5.30 15.62 3.16
C PRO A 106 -6.66 16.35 3.29
N ILE A 107 -6.66 17.48 3.98
CA ILE A 107 -7.85 18.32 4.19
C ILE A 107 -8.30 18.96 2.87
N GLN A 108 -7.36 19.50 2.11
CA GLN A 108 -7.67 20.11 0.81
C GLN A 108 -8.20 19.07 -0.17
N TRP A 109 -7.60 17.89 -0.20
CA TRP A 109 -8.05 16.77 -1.03
C TRP A 109 -9.46 16.34 -0.65
N LYS A 110 -9.78 16.19 0.64
CA LYS A 110 -11.13 15.87 1.11
C LYS A 110 -12.16 16.90 0.62
N LYS A 111 -11.87 18.19 0.80
CA LYS A 111 -12.74 19.29 0.35
C LYS A 111 -12.98 19.27 -1.16
N ASP A 112 -11.94 18.97 -1.94
CA ASP A 112 -12.06 18.81 -3.40
C ASP A 112 -12.95 17.62 -3.78
N GLN A 113 -12.89 16.50 -3.04
CA GLN A 113 -13.79 15.37 -3.26
C GLN A 113 -15.25 15.70 -2.93
N GLU A 114 -15.51 16.42 -1.84
CA GLU A 114 -16.87 16.85 -1.46
C GLU A 114 -17.50 17.78 -2.52
N ASN A 115 -16.69 18.67 -3.11
CA ASN A 115 -17.15 19.60 -4.14
C ASN A 115 -17.46 18.91 -5.48
N LYS A 116 -16.83 17.75 -5.77
CA LYS A 116 -17.09 16.95 -6.98
C LYS A 116 -18.35 16.07 -6.91
N VAL A 117 -18.84 15.78 -5.71
CA VAL A 117 -20.09 15.01 -5.52
C VAL A 117 -21.32 15.92 -5.59
N THR A 118 -21.13 17.23 -5.42
CA THR A 118 -22.21 18.24 -5.37
C THR A 118 -22.38 19.00 -6.71
N ALA A 119 -21.60 18.65 -7.74
CA ALA A 119 -21.65 19.24 -9.08
C ALA A 119 -21.99 18.18 -10.12
#